data_AF-A0A959IRZ7-F1
#
_entry.id   AF-A0A959IRZ7-F1
#
_cell.length_a   1.000
_cell.length_b   1.000
_cell.length_c   1.000
_cell.angle_alpha   90.00
_cell.angle_beta   90.00
_cell.angle_gamma   90.00
#
_symmetry.space_group_name_H-M   'P 1'
#
loop_
_entity.id
_entity.type
_entity.pdbx_description
1 polymer ?
#
loop_
_entity_poly.entity_id
_entity_poly.type
_entity_poly.pdbx_seq_one_letter_code
_entity_poly.pdbx_strand_id
1 'polypeptide(L)'
;MANAIFQVPSAKNEPVLGYTPGSPERAALKETLAAYKARQTDCPMYINGQWVTTNDKRPIHPPHDLQHTLGFYHEGTAEHVQQAIEAALAAREAWENMPWQERAAIFLKAADLISGPYRAQMNAATMLGQSKNVFQAEIDAVAELCDFLRFNVQFMTEIYQEQPSSSPQVWNRMEYRGLEGFVFALTPFNFTAISGNLPSSAAMMGNVVVWKPAHTQIFAARLVMQIFEEAGLPPGVINLIYVEGRTTGDVIFSHPKFAGLHFTGSTGVFQHLWKTIGNNISKYHSYPRIVGETGGKDFVIAHPTADWEHVAVALARGAFEYQGQKCSAASRAYLPKSLWPAIKERLVKDLASFKMGSVEDFSCFVNAVIDEKAFDKITGYIAQATKDAGVEIVAGGGYDKTKGYFI
;
A
#
# COMPACT_ATOMS: atom_id res chain seq x y z
N MET A 1 -32.16 10.94 -15.31
CA MET A 1 -32.04 11.20 -13.87
C MET A 1 -32.98 10.28 -13.13
N ALA A 2 -32.51 9.67 -12.04
CA ALA A 2 -33.38 8.88 -11.17
C ALA A 2 -33.92 9.76 -10.04
N ASN A 3 -35.22 9.66 -9.78
CA ASN A 3 -35.92 10.44 -8.76
C ASN A 3 -36.00 9.65 -7.44
N ALA A 4 -34.85 9.35 -6.82
CA ALA A 4 -34.76 8.57 -5.58
C ALA A 4 -33.57 9.00 -4.72
N ILE A 5 -33.67 8.76 -3.39
CA ILE A 5 -32.56 8.85 -2.46
C ILE A 5 -31.98 7.44 -2.31
N PHE A 6 -30.82 7.21 -2.90
CA PHE A 6 -30.16 5.91 -2.92
C PHE A 6 -29.37 5.65 -1.63
N GLN A 7 -29.31 4.39 -1.24
CA GLN A 7 -28.49 3.90 -0.13
C GLN A 7 -27.47 2.90 -0.67
N VAL A 8 -26.22 3.03 -0.24
CA VAL A 8 -25.16 2.06 -0.57
C VAL A 8 -25.28 0.82 0.32
N PRO A 9 -24.74 -0.33 -0.10
CA PRO A 9 -24.63 -1.49 0.78
C PRO A 9 -23.84 -1.13 2.06
N SER A 10 -24.30 -1.63 3.20
CA SER A 10 -23.56 -1.49 4.46
C SER A 10 -22.23 -2.24 4.38
N ALA A 11 -21.13 -1.55 4.70
CA ALA A 11 -19.80 -2.15 4.68
C ALA A 11 -19.63 -3.14 5.84
N LYS A 12 -18.93 -4.24 5.55
CA LYS A 12 -18.50 -5.24 6.54
C LYS A 12 -17.05 -5.56 6.24
N ASN A 13 -16.28 -5.86 7.29
CA ASN A 13 -14.92 -6.32 7.12
C ASN A 13 -14.89 -7.62 6.31
N GLU A 14 -14.02 -7.66 5.31
CA GLU A 14 -13.76 -8.82 4.49
C GLU A 14 -13.18 -9.95 5.36
N PRO A 15 -13.74 -11.16 5.32
CA PRO A 15 -13.21 -12.29 6.07
C PRO A 15 -11.76 -12.61 5.67
N VAL A 16 -10.88 -12.78 6.65
CA VAL A 16 -9.50 -13.26 6.43
C VAL A 16 -9.50 -14.77 6.30
N LEU A 17 -9.06 -15.30 5.17
CA LEU A 17 -8.97 -16.74 4.94
C LEU A 17 -7.74 -17.36 5.61
N GLY A 18 -7.87 -18.61 6.05
CA GLY A 18 -6.85 -19.29 6.85
C GLY A 18 -5.74 -19.99 6.06
N TYR A 19 -5.95 -20.32 4.78
CA TYR A 19 -4.98 -21.03 3.93
C TYR A 19 -4.44 -22.32 4.57
N THR A 20 -5.30 -23.05 5.26
CA THR A 20 -4.96 -24.28 5.99
C THR A 20 -4.62 -25.42 5.02
N PRO A 21 -3.83 -26.44 5.45
CA PRO A 21 -3.54 -27.59 4.60
C PRO A 21 -4.82 -28.25 4.05
N GLY A 22 -4.91 -28.38 2.73
CA GLY A 22 -6.06 -28.96 2.03
C GLY A 22 -7.18 -27.98 1.67
N SER A 23 -7.10 -26.71 2.06
CA SER A 23 -8.13 -25.72 1.72
C SER A 23 -8.07 -25.29 0.23
N PRO A 24 -9.22 -24.99 -0.40
CA PRO A 24 -9.26 -24.62 -1.81
C PRO A 24 -8.49 -23.31 -2.09
N GLU A 25 -8.55 -22.33 -1.18
CA GLU A 25 -7.82 -21.07 -1.33
C GLU A 25 -6.30 -21.26 -1.26
N ARG A 26 -5.80 -22.25 -0.49
CA ARG A 26 -4.39 -22.62 -0.47
C ARG A 26 -3.96 -23.25 -1.79
N ALA A 27 -4.79 -24.13 -2.37
CA ALA A 27 -4.51 -24.75 -3.66
C ALA A 27 -4.45 -23.69 -4.78
N ALA A 28 -5.48 -22.84 -4.87
CA ALA A 28 -5.56 -21.78 -5.86
C ALA A 28 -4.38 -20.79 -5.76
N LEU A 29 -4.00 -20.38 -4.54
CA LEU A 29 -2.86 -19.49 -4.34
C LEU A 29 -1.54 -20.14 -4.75
N LYS A 30 -1.32 -21.42 -4.43
CA LYS A 30 -0.11 -22.14 -4.85
C LYS A 30 -0.02 -22.27 -6.36
N GLU A 31 -1.12 -22.59 -7.02
CA GLU A 31 -1.20 -22.64 -8.48
C GLU A 31 -0.86 -21.26 -9.08
N THR A 32 -1.42 -20.20 -8.51
CA THR A 32 -1.19 -18.83 -8.97
C THR A 32 0.27 -18.39 -8.78
N LEU A 33 0.90 -18.70 -7.64
CA LEU A 33 2.32 -18.45 -7.39
C LEU A 33 3.19 -19.15 -8.43
N ALA A 34 2.92 -20.44 -8.69
CA ALA A 34 3.63 -21.20 -9.71
C ALA A 34 3.44 -20.60 -11.11
N ALA A 35 2.20 -20.21 -11.46
CA ALA A 35 1.89 -19.58 -12.74
C ALA A 35 2.59 -18.22 -12.93
N TYR A 36 2.74 -17.43 -11.86
CA TYR A 36 3.49 -16.18 -11.89
C TYR A 36 5.00 -16.39 -11.99
N LYS A 37 5.59 -17.41 -11.34
CA LYS A 37 7.01 -17.73 -11.53
C LYS A 37 7.31 -18.42 -12.87
N ALA A 38 6.34 -19.07 -13.49
CA ALA A 38 6.53 -19.75 -14.77
C ALA A 38 6.65 -18.79 -15.96
N ARG A 39 6.27 -17.51 -15.81
CA ARG A 39 6.30 -16.52 -16.90
C ARG A 39 6.78 -15.16 -16.40
N GLN A 40 7.54 -14.47 -17.24
CA GLN A 40 7.90 -13.09 -16.97
C GLN A 40 6.72 -12.18 -17.31
N THR A 41 6.22 -11.44 -16.33
CA THR A 41 5.09 -10.52 -16.53
C THR A 41 5.57 -9.15 -17.03
N ASP A 42 4.93 -8.63 -18.07
CA ASP A 42 5.19 -7.27 -18.55
C ASP A 42 4.31 -6.27 -17.79
N CYS A 43 4.92 -5.25 -17.21
CA CYS A 43 4.30 -4.23 -16.37
C CYS A 43 4.42 -2.84 -17.01
N PRO A 44 3.57 -2.52 -18.00
CA PRO A 44 3.47 -1.17 -18.55
C PRO A 44 2.82 -0.18 -17.58
N MET A 45 3.06 1.11 -17.81
CA MET A 45 2.30 2.20 -17.19
C MET A 45 0.85 2.16 -17.68
N TYR A 46 -0.08 2.82 -17.00
CA TYR A 46 -1.47 2.98 -17.44
C TYR A 46 -1.79 4.46 -17.54
N ILE A 47 -1.91 4.98 -18.76
CA ILE A 47 -2.15 6.41 -19.02
C ILE A 47 -3.33 6.53 -19.97
N ASN A 48 -4.34 7.29 -19.56
CA ASN A 48 -5.54 7.55 -20.36
C ASN A 48 -6.23 6.29 -20.92
N GLY A 49 -6.37 5.24 -20.10
CA GLY A 49 -7.02 4.02 -20.54
C GLY A 49 -6.14 3.10 -21.41
N GLN A 50 -4.84 3.36 -21.51
CA GLN A 50 -3.91 2.60 -22.35
C GLN A 50 -2.71 2.11 -21.54
N TRP A 51 -2.32 0.87 -21.79
CA TRP A 51 -1.10 0.28 -21.23
C TRP A 51 0.12 0.74 -22.06
N VAL A 52 0.90 1.66 -21.50
CA VAL A 52 2.03 2.34 -22.18
C VAL A 52 3.35 1.66 -21.87
N THR A 53 4.05 1.25 -22.92
CA THR A 53 5.38 0.64 -22.86
C THR A 53 6.46 1.64 -23.28
N THR A 54 7.66 1.47 -22.75
CA THR A 54 8.88 2.18 -23.14
C THR A 54 9.99 1.20 -23.52
N ASN A 55 11.07 1.70 -24.12
CA ASN A 55 12.26 0.89 -24.41
C ASN A 55 13.12 0.63 -23.15
N ASP A 56 12.91 1.37 -22.05
CA ASP A 56 13.61 1.15 -20.79
C ASP A 56 12.88 0.10 -19.93
N LYS A 57 13.17 -1.17 -20.19
CA LYS A 57 12.68 -2.30 -19.41
C LYS A 57 13.57 -2.56 -18.20
N ARG A 58 13.00 -2.47 -17.00
CA ARG A 58 13.68 -2.73 -15.74
C ARG A 58 13.16 -4.03 -15.10
N PRO A 59 14.04 -4.93 -14.65
CA PRO A 59 13.62 -6.21 -14.11
C PRO A 59 12.98 -6.04 -12.73
N ILE A 60 12.01 -6.91 -12.44
CA ILE A 60 11.40 -7.07 -11.11
C ILE A 60 11.89 -8.41 -10.56
N HIS A 61 12.53 -8.37 -9.40
CA HIS A 61 13.01 -9.54 -8.69
C HIS A 61 12.25 -9.71 -7.38
N PRO A 62 11.79 -10.93 -7.02
CA PRO A 62 11.29 -11.20 -5.68
C PRO A 62 12.40 -10.93 -4.64
N PRO A 63 12.12 -10.21 -3.54
CA PRO A 63 13.17 -9.89 -2.56
C PRO A 63 13.82 -11.13 -1.91
N HIS A 64 13.10 -12.25 -1.87
CA HIS A 64 13.55 -13.54 -1.34
C HIS A 64 14.21 -14.47 -2.38
N ASP A 65 14.27 -14.06 -3.66
CA ASP A 65 14.82 -14.87 -4.76
C ASP A 65 15.39 -13.96 -5.87
N LEU A 66 16.57 -13.36 -5.63
CA LEU A 66 17.19 -12.34 -6.48
C LEU A 66 17.59 -12.87 -7.86
N GLN A 67 17.75 -14.18 -8.01
CA GLN A 67 18.11 -14.81 -9.29
C GLN A 67 16.90 -14.98 -10.19
N HIS A 68 15.69 -14.99 -9.63
CA HIS A 68 14.47 -15.09 -10.40
C HIS A 68 14.03 -13.71 -10.91
N THR A 69 13.72 -13.62 -12.20
CA THR A 69 13.10 -12.43 -12.79
C THR A 69 11.60 -12.69 -12.91
N LEU A 70 10.81 -12.02 -12.07
CA LEU A 70 9.35 -12.15 -12.05
C LEU A 70 8.71 -11.45 -13.26
N GLY A 71 9.37 -10.42 -13.78
CA GLY A 71 8.85 -9.62 -14.88
C GLY A 71 9.70 -8.38 -15.14
N PHE A 72 9.16 -7.49 -15.95
CA PHE A 72 9.76 -6.21 -16.27
C PHE A 72 8.73 -5.10 -16.15
N TYR A 73 9.13 -3.95 -15.61
CA TYR A 73 8.35 -2.72 -15.77
C TYR A 73 8.99 -1.79 -16.78
N HIS A 74 8.18 -0.90 -17.32
CA HIS A 74 8.61 0.12 -18.28
C HIS A 74 8.84 1.44 -17.56
N GLU A 75 10.12 1.79 -17.35
CA GLU A 75 10.49 3.07 -16.77
C GLU A 75 10.12 4.18 -17.76
N GLY A 76 9.33 5.13 -17.28
CA GLY A 76 8.91 6.30 -18.02
C GLY A 76 9.86 7.47 -17.86
N THR A 77 9.41 8.61 -18.37
CA THR A 77 10.17 9.86 -18.42
C THR A 77 9.29 11.02 -17.99
N ALA A 78 9.83 12.23 -17.93
CA ALA A 78 9.05 13.44 -17.64
C ALA A 78 7.86 13.62 -18.59
N GLU A 79 7.99 13.22 -19.86
CA GLU A 79 6.91 13.27 -20.85
C GLU A 79 5.73 12.38 -20.45
N HIS A 80 5.99 11.20 -19.87
CA HIS A 80 4.94 10.30 -19.41
C HIS A 80 4.20 10.86 -18.19
N VAL A 81 4.92 11.59 -17.31
CA VAL A 81 4.29 12.32 -16.19
C VAL A 81 3.36 13.42 -16.74
N GLN A 82 3.83 14.17 -17.74
CA GLN A 82 3.04 15.22 -18.38
C GLN A 82 1.78 14.65 -19.07
N GLN A 83 1.91 13.54 -19.81
CA GLN A 83 0.78 12.83 -20.42
C GLN A 83 -0.24 12.36 -19.37
N ALA A 84 0.22 11.85 -18.23
CA ALA A 84 -0.66 11.43 -17.14
C ALA A 84 -1.40 12.62 -16.50
N ILE A 85 -0.75 13.77 -16.34
CA ILE A 85 -1.38 15.00 -15.86
C ILE A 85 -2.45 15.49 -16.86
N GLU A 86 -2.11 15.53 -18.15
CA GLU A 86 -3.04 15.94 -19.21
C GLU A 86 -4.27 15.03 -19.29
N ALA A 87 -4.05 13.72 -19.24
CA ALA A 87 -5.12 12.73 -19.22
C ALA A 87 -6.04 12.89 -17.99
N ALA A 88 -5.44 13.07 -16.80
CA ALA A 88 -6.19 13.35 -15.58
C ALA A 88 -7.07 14.59 -15.73
N LEU A 89 -6.47 15.72 -16.13
CA LEU A 89 -7.19 16.98 -16.26
C LEU A 89 -8.29 16.93 -17.34
N ALA A 90 -8.10 16.17 -18.42
CA ALA A 90 -9.10 15.97 -19.46
C ALA A 90 -10.30 15.15 -18.97
N ALA A 91 -10.08 14.14 -18.11
CA ALA A 91 -11.14 13.31 -17.54
C ALA A 91 -11.92 13.99 -16.40
N ARG A 92 -11.35 15.03 -15.78
CA ARG A 92 -11.82 15.63 -14.52
C ARG A 92 -13.28 16.05 -14.54
N GLU A 93 -13.68 16.84 -15.53
CA GLU A 93 -15.03 17.41 -15.57
C GLU A 93 -16.10 16.33 -15.75
N ALA A 94 -15.87 15.37 -16.65
CA ALA A 94 -16.81 14.26 -16.86
C ALA A 94 -16.89 13.36 -15.62
N TRP A 95 -15.77 13.11 -14.94
CA TRP A 95 -15.72 12.27 -13.74
C TRP A 95 -16.38 12.93 -12.52
N GLU A 96 -16.11 14.23 -12.29
CA GLU A 96 -16.72 15.00 -11.22
C GLU A 96 -18.25 15.08 -11.39
N ASN A 97 -18.73 15.24 -12.64
CA ASN A 97 -20.15 15.30 -12.97
C ASN A 97 -20.85 13.94 -13.05
N MET A 98 -20.11 12.83 -13.01
CA MET A 98 -20.71 11.50 -12.92
C MET A 98 -21.54 11.41 -11.62
N PRO A 99 -22.77 10.86 -11.64
CA PRO A 99 -23.52 10.67 -10.41
C PRO A 99 -22.70 9.87 -9.39
N TRP A 100 -22.69 10.32 -8.13
CA TRP A 100 -21.81 9.74 -7.12
C TRP A 100 -22.07 8.24 -6.88
N GLN A 101 -23.29 7.77 -7.15
CA GLN A 101 -23.67 6.36 -7.03
C GLN A 101 -22.91 5.50 -8.03
N GLU A 102 -22.72 6.01 -9.26
CA GLU A 102 -21.97 5.32 -10.31
C GLU A 102 -20.48 5.30 -9.98
N ARG A 103 -19.96 6.40 -9.40
CA ARG A 103 -18.60 6.41 -8.84
C ARG A 103 -18.43 5.37 -7.74
N ALA A 104 -19.36 5.30 -6.79
CA ALA A 104 -19.35 4.29 -5.73
C ALA A 104 -19.38 2.87 -6.28
N ALA A 105 -20.23 2.60 -7.28
CA ALA A 105 -20.43 1.28 -7.85
C ALA A 105 -19.15 0.69 -8.43
N ILE A 106 -18.28 1.52 -9.04
CA ILE A 106 -16.97 1.09 -9.55
C ILE A 106 -16.10 0.52 -8.42
N PHE A 107 -15.99 1.21 -7.29
CA PHE A 107 -15.12 0.76 -6.20
C PHE A 107 -15.73 -0.40 -5.41
N LEU A 108 -17.06 -0.48 -5.29
CA LEU A 108 -17.73 -1.67 -4.76
C LEU A 108 -17.47 -2.90 -5.64
N LYS A 109 -17.59 -2.75 -6.97
CA LYS A 109 -17.28 -3.81 -7.93
C LYS A 109 -15.81 -4.23 -7.86
N ALA A 110 -14.89 -3.28 -7.72
CA ALA A 110 -13.47 -3.57 -7.53
C ALA A 110 -13.21 -4.41 -6.27
N ALA A 111 -13.87 -4.07 -5.15
CA ALA A 111 -13.78 -4.87 -3.92
C ALA A 111 -14.29 -6.31 -4.13
N ASP A 112 -15.39 -6.49 -4.85
CA ASP A 112 -15.93 -7.81 -5.15
C ASP A 112 -15.01 -8.63 -6.06
N LEU A 113 -14.41 -7.98 -7.08
CA LEU A 113 -13.40 -8.60 -7.94
C LEU A 113 -12.18 -9.07 -7.13
N ILE A 114 -11.68 -8.25 -6.20
CA ILE A 114 -10.54 -8.59 -5.32
C ILE A 114 -10.90 -9.74 -4.37
N SER A 115 -12.06 -9.66 -3.70
CA SER A 115 -12.48 -10.68 -2.73
C SER A 115 -12.83 -12.04 -3.35
N GLY A 116 -13.16 -12.06 -4.65
CA GLY A 116 -13.54 -13.25 -5.41
C GLY A 116 -12.50 -13.66 -6.46
N PRO A 117 -12.72 -13.38 -7.75
CA PRO A 117 -11.94 -13.96 -8.86
C PRO A 117 -10.45 -13.55 -8.89
N TYR A 118 -10.08 -12.43 -8.27
CA TYR A 118 -8.70 -11.94 -8.21
C TYR A 118 -8.00 -12.22 -6.87
N ARG A 119 -8.64 -12.87 -5.91
CA ARG A 119 -8.10 -13.02 -4.55
C ARG A 119 -6.73 -13.71 -4.54
N ALA A 120 -6.61 -14.83 -5.26
CA ALA A 120 -5.36 -15.59 -5.34
C ALA A 120 -4.25 -14.80 -6.05
N GLN A 121 -4.61 -14.06 -7.11
CA GLN A 121 -3.72 -13.20 -7.90
C GLN A 121 -3.19 -12.04 -7.07
N MET A 122 -4.05 -11.37 -6.31
CA MET A 122 -3.69 -10.27 -5.42
C MET A 122 -2.73 -10.71 -4.32
N ASN A 123 -3.01 -11.84 -3.69
CA ASN A 123 -2.10 -12.43 -2.71
C ASN A 123 -0.78 -12.86 -3.36
N ALA A 124 -0.80 -13.60 -4.47
CA ALA A 124 0.42 -14.04 -5.15
C ALA A 124 1.30 -12.87 -5.59
N ALA A 125 0.71 -11.82 -6.17
CA ALA A 125 1.43 -10.63 -6.63
C ALA A 125 2.12 -9.92 -5.46
N THR A 126 1.41 -9.75 -4.34
CA THR A 126 1.94 -9.11 -3.14
C THR A 126 3.00 -9.97 -2.46
N MET A 127 2.78 -11.28 -2.36
CA MET A 127 3.75 -12.22 -1.79
C MET A 127 5.07 -12.20 -2.58
N LEU A 128 5.02 -12.34 -3.91
CA LEU A 128 6.22 -12.38 -4.74
C LEU A 128 6.92 -11.03 -4.84
N GLY A 129 6.16 -9.95 -5.10
CA GLY A 129 6.73 -8.62 -5.28
C GLY A 129 7.27 -7.99 -3.99
N GLN A 130 6.60 -8.23 -2.87
CA GLN A 130 6.90 -7.54 -1.59
C GLN A 130 7.42 -8.47 -0.50
N SER A 131 7.59 -9.76 -0.77
CA SER A 131 8.12 -10.76 0.17
C SER A 131 7.26 -10.89 1.45
N LYS A 132 5.94 -11.00 1.25
CA LYS A 132 4.96 -11.28 2.31
C LYS A 132 4.67 -12.77 2.38
N ASN A 133 4.55 -13.33 3.58
CA ASN A 133 3.90 -14.62 3.75
C ASN A 133 2.40 -14.52 3.45
N VAL A 134 1.74 -15.66 3.29
CA VAL A 134 0.33 -15.72 2.89
C VAL A 134 -0.61 -14.94 3.82
N PHE A 135 -0.39 -15.00 5.13
CA PHE A 135 -1.23 -14.28 6.09
C PHE A 135 -1.03 -12.75 5.95
N GLN A 136 0.22 -12.30 5.81
CA GLN A 136 0.53 -10.88 5.64
C GLN A 136 0.02 -10.31 4.31
N ALA A 137 -0.04 -11.12 3.26
CA ALA A 137 -0.62 -10.72 1.99
C ALA A 137 -2.15 -10.66 2.09
N GLU A 138 -2.79 -11.68 2.68
CA GLU A 138 -4.24 -11.77 2.80
C GLU A 138 -4.85 -10.60 3.58
N ILE A 139 -4.27 -10.25 4.74
CA ILE A 139 -4.79 -9.15 5.57
C ILE A 139 -4.60 -7.79 4.91
N ASP A 140 -3.67 -7.66 3.96
CA ASP A 140 -3.32 -6.41 3.27
C ASP A 140 -3.99 -6.33 1.89
N ALA A 141 -3.47 -7.10 0.94
CA ALA A 141 -3.81 -6.99 -0.48
C ALA A 141 -5.27 -7.34 -0.79
N VAL A 142 -5.92 -8.09 0.11
CA VAL A 142 -7.31 -8.48 -0.02
C VAL A 142 -8.15 -7.83 1.06
N ALA A 143 -8.00 -8.23 2.33
CA ALA A 143 -8.96 -7.82 3.36
C ALA A 143 -8.97 -6.30 3.55
N GLU A 144 -7.82 -5.70 3.83
CA GLU A 144 -7.71 -4.25 4.05
C GLU A 144 -8.03 -3.44 2.80
N LEU A 145 -7.63 -3.87 1.59
CA LEU A 145 -7.98 -3.16 0.36
C LEU A 145 -9.49 -3.22 0.06
N CYS A 146 -10.12 -4.39 0.21
CA CYS A 146 -11.58 -4.53 0.10
C CYS A 146 -12.31 -3.66 1.12
N ASP A 147 -11.80 -3.64 2.35
CA ASP A 147 -12.36 -2.80 3.41
C ASP A 147 -12.24 -1.33 3.08
N PHE A 148 -11.08 -0.84 2.64
CA PHE A 148 -10.95 0.55 2.18
C PHE A 148 -11.97 0.89 1.10
N LEU A 149 -12.10 0.05 0.08
CA LEU A 149 -13.03 0.32 -1.03
C LEU A 149 -14.49 0.34 -0.58
N ARG A 150 -14.91 -0.57 0.31
CA ARG A 150 -16.30 -0.65 0.81
C ARG A 150 -16.60 0.41 1.86
N PHE A 151 -15.74 0.57 2.86
CA PHE A 151 -15.92 1.55 3.93
C PHE A 151 -15.79 2.97 3.41
N ASN A 152 -14.87 3.27 2.48
CA ASN A 152 -14.82 4.61 1.89
C ASN A 152 -16.10 4.97 1.12
N VAL A 153 -16.75 4.00 0.47
CA VAL A 153 -18.06 4.24 -0.15
C VAL A 153 -19.11 4.57 0.91
N GLN A 154 -19.12 3.84 2.03
CA GLN A 154 -20.00 4.16 3.16
C GLN A 154 -19.70 5.57 3.71
N PHE A 155 -18.43 5.90 4.00
CA PHE A 155 -18.01 7.21 4.49
C PHE A 155 -18.33 8.33 3.51
N MET A 156 -18.21 8.11 2.20
CA MET A 156 -18.64 9.06 1.18
C MET A 156 -20.14 9.40 1.35
N THR A 157 -20.99 8.41 1.60
CA THR A 157 -22.42 8.67 1.82
C THR A 157 -22.71 9.36 3.14
N GLU A 158 -21.99 9.02 4.20
CA GLU A 158 -22.10 9.71 5.51
C GLU A 158 -21.71 11.19 5.36
N ILE A 159 -20.62 11.49 4.65
CA ILE A 159 -20.21 12.87 4.35
C ILE A 159 -21.28 13.62 3.56
N TYR A 160 -21.85 13.01 2.51
CA TYR A 160 -22.86 13.69 1.69
C TYR A 160 -24.20 13.92 2.42
N GLN A 161 -24.50 13.15 3.47
CA GLN A 161 -25.68 13.33 4.30
C GLN A 161 -25.59 14.56 5.22
N GLU A 162 -24.39 15.04 5.51
CA GLU A 162 -24.19 16.26 6.29
C GLU A 162 -24.71 17.49 5.51
N GLN A 163 -25.84 18.05 5.97
CA GLN A 163 -26.53 19.17 5.32
C GLN A 163 -26.92 20.27 6.32
N PRO A 164 -26.90 21.55 5.90
CA PRO A 164 -27.21 22.66 6.80
C PRO A 164 -28.71 22.76 7.11
N SER A 165 -29.01 23.35 8.27
CA SER A 165 -30.38 23.78 8.57
C SER A 165 -30.87 24.86 7.60
N SER A 166 -32.19 24.90 7.39
CA SER A 166 -32.87 25.88 6.53
C SER A 166 -33.81 26.74 7.37
N SER A 167 -33.73 28.07 7.23
CA SER A 167 -34.63 29.02 7.89
C SER A 167 -35.94 29.17 7.10
N PRO A 168 -37.00 29.78 7.67
CA PRO A 168 -38.25 30.00 6.94
C PRO A 168 -38.03 30.70 5.59
N GLN A 169 -38.63 30.16 4.52
CA GLN A 169 -38.52 30.65 3.14
C GLN A 169 -37.14 30.52 2.48
N VAL A 170 -36.18 29.88 3.13
CA VAL A 170 -34.84 29.59 2.58
C VAL A 170 -34.65 28.09 2.50
N TRP A 171 -33.99 27.60 1.45
CA TRP A 171 -33.56 26.20 1.37
C TRP A 171 -32.05 26.13 1.12
N ASN A 172 -31.30 25.83 2.18
CA ASN A 172 -29.86 25.69 2.12
C ASN A 172 -29.48 24.27 1.73
N ARG A 173 -28.41 24.13 0.93
CA ARG A 173 -27.83 22.86 0.49
C ARG A 173 -26.32 22.99 0.43
N MET A 174 -25.61 21.93 0.79
CA MET A 174 -24.16 21.84 0.67
C MET A 174 -23.80 20.86 -0.44
N GLU A 175 -22.89 21.29 -1.33
CA GLU A 175 -22.32 20.48 -2.39
C GLU A 175 -20.86 20.15 -2.08
N TYR A 176 -20.54 18.86 -2.03
CA TYR A 176 -19.19 18.35 -1.80
C TYR A 176 -18.48 18.15 -3.15
N ARG A 177 -17.82 19.20 -3.62
CA ARG A 177 -17.09 19.20 -4.90
C ARG A 177 -15.76 18.46 -4.81
N GLY A 178 -15.30 17.95 -5.94
CA GLY A 178 -13.90 17.52 -6.10
C GLY A 178 -12.95 18.72 -6.02
N LEU A 179 -11.66 18.46 -5.90
CA LEU A 179 -10.65 19.52 -6.00
C LEU A 179 -10.48 19.94 -7.46
N GLU A 180 -10.28 21.23 -7.68
CA GLU A 180 -9.93 21.74 -8.99
C GLU A 180 -8.44 21.49 -9.28
N GLY A 181 -8.19 20.62 -10.26
CA GLY A 181 -6.85 20.20 -10.65
C GLY A 181 -6.68 18.69 -10.58
N PHE A 182 -5.48 18.21 -10.27
CA PHE A 182 -5.20 16.78 -10.11
C PHE A 182 -4.52 16.50 -8.77
N VAL A 183 -4.75 15.30 -8.24
CA VAL A 183 -4.10 14.77 -7.03
C VAL A 183 -2.93 13.89 -7.45
N PHE A 184 -1.80 14.03 -6.75
CA PHE A 184 -0.68 13.11 -6.88
C PHE A 184 -0.70 12.10 -5.73
N ALA A 185 -0.88 10.82 -6.05
CA ALA A 185 -0.81 9.73 -5.09
C ALA A 185 0.58 9.07 -5.16
N LEU A 186 1.36 9.17 -4.08
CA LEU A 186 2.70 8.62 -3.97
C LEU A 186 2.72 7.54 -2.88
N THR A 187 2.78 6.27 -3.30
CA THR A 187 2.47 5.13 -2.42
C THR A 187 3.70 4.31 -2.03
N PRO A 188 3.73 3.71 -0.83
CA PRO A 188 4.88 2.99 -0.28
C PRO A 188 4.92 1.53 -0.77
N PHE A 189 5.99 0.81 -0.43
CA PHE A 189 6.14 -0.60 -0.81
C PHE A 189 5.38 -1.58 0.09
N ASN A 190 5.09 -1.18 1.33
CA ASN A 190 4.84 -2.12 2.42
C ASN A 190 3.39 -2.61 2.50
N PHE A 191 2.43 -1.91 1.88
CA PHE A 191 1.02 -2.32 1.83
C PHE A 191 0.44 -2.09 0.45
N THR A 192 -0.07 -3.16 -0.14
CA THR A 192 -0.84 -3.09 -1.40
C THR A 192 -2.16 -2.38 -1.18
N ALA A 193 -2.79 -2.53 -0.01
CA ALA A 193 -3.98 -1.80 0.39
C ALA A 193 -3.79 -0.29 0.38
N ILE A 194 -2.71 0.21 1.02
CA ILE A 194 -2.38 1.64 0.98
C ILE A 194 -2.13 2.08 -0.46
N SER A 195 -1.40 1.27 -1.24
CA SER A 195 -1.11 1.58 -2.65
C SER A 195 -2.37 1.75 -3.51
N GLY A 196 -3.40 0.92 -3.28
CA GLY A 196 -4.72 1.08 -3.93
C GLY A 196 -5.59 2.19 -3.33
N ASN A 197 -5.55 2.37 -2.01
CA ASN A 197 -6.41 3.31 -1.28
C ASN A 197 -6.06 4.78 -1.56
N LEU A 198 -4.77 5.16 -1.55
CA LEU A 198 -4.41 6.57 -1.73
C LEU A 198 -4.97 7.18 -3.04
N PRO A 199 -4.85 6.53 -4.21
CA PRO A 199 -5.44 7.04 -5.43
C PRO A 199 -6.96 6.87 -5.49
N SER A 200 -7.49 5.72 -5.06
CA SER A 200 -8.93 5.44 -5.17
C SER A 200 -9.80 6.30 -4.24
N SER A 201 -9.35 6.59 -3.02
CA SER A 201 -10.08 7.46 -2.08
C SER A 201 -10.28 8.87 -2.63
N ALA A 202 -9.24 9.45 -3.25
CA ALA A 202 -9.36 10.74 -3.93
C ALA A 202 -10.29 10.65 -5.15
N ALA A 203 -10.12 9.61 -5.98
CA ALA A 203 -10.94 9.41 -7.17
C ALA A 203 -12.43 9.23 -6.83
N MET A 204 -12.76 8.51 -5.76
CA MET A 204 -14.13 8.28 -5.28
C MET A 204 -14.88 9.59 -5.01
N MET A 205 -14.17 10.59 -4.47
CA MET A 205 -14.69 11.93 -4.18
C MET A 205 -14.71 12.86 -5.41
N GLY A 206 -14.58 12.33 -6.63
CA GLY A 206 -14.66 13.10 -7.87
C GLY A 206 -13.34 13.74 -8.33
N ASN A 207 -12.20 13.40 -7.70
CA ASN A 207 -10.89 13.88 -8.14
C ASN A 207 -10.32 12.99 -9.26
N VAL A 208 -9.29 13.50 -9.95
CA VAL A 208 -8.47 12.75 -10.89
C VAL A 208 -7.05 12.66 -10.37
N VAL A 209 -6.36 11.57 -10.70
CA VAL A 209 -5.16 11.16 -9.98
C VAL A 209 -4.03 10.76 -10.93
N VAL A 210 -2.83 11.23 -10.62
CA VAL A 210 -1.58 10.65 -11.09
C VAL A 210 -1.00 9.80 -9.95
N TRP A 211 -0.87 8.50 -10.17
CA TRP A 211 -0.43 7.54 -9.17
C TRP A 211 0.96 7.02 -9.50
N LYS A 212 1.92 7.22 -8.59
CA LYS A 212 3.27 6.65 -8.67
C LYS A 212 3.51 5.73 -7.47
N PRO A 213 3.56 4.41 -7.65
CA PRO A 213 3.91 3.49 -6.57
C PRO A 213 5.41 3.41 -6.33
N ALA A 214 5.80 2.86 -5.19
CA ALA A 214 7.17 2.39 -4.97
C ALA A 214 7.54 1.34 -6.03
N HIS A 215 8.78 1.36 -6.52
CA HIS A 215 9.18 0.47 -7.62
C HIS A 215 9.06 -1.02 -7.24
N THR A 216 9.33 -1.34 -5.97
CA THR A 216 9.21 -2.69 -5.41
C THR A 216 7.75 -3.14 -5.20
N GLN A 217 6.76 -2.29 -5.50
CA GLN A 217 5.33 -2.62 -5.42
C GLN A 217 4.64 -2.62 -6.79
N ILE A 218 5.35 -2.26 -7.87
CA ILE A 218 4.81 -2.16 -9.24
C ILE A 218 4.05 -3.42 -9.67
N PHE A 219 4.56 -4.61 -9.32
CA PHE A 219 3.93 -5.89 -9.70
C PHE A 219 2.48 -6.00 -9.20
N ALA A 220 2.24 -5.61 -7.94
CA ALA A 220 0.89 -5.59 -7.36
C ALA A 220 0.09 -4.35 -7.80
N ALA A 221 0.71 -3.17 -7.91
CA ALA A 221 0.02 -1.96 -8.39
C ALA A 221 -0.58 -2.13 -9.79
N ARG A 222 0.14 -2.78 -10.71
CA ARG A 222 -0.36 -3.08 -12.06
C ARG A 222 -1.65 -3.89 -11.99
N LEU A 223 -1.71 -4.90 -11.12
CA LEU A 223 -2.90 -5.73 -10.96
C LEU A 223 -4.07 -4.95 -10.36
N VAL A 224 -3.81 -4.10 -9.37
CA VAL A 224 -4.83 -3.19 -8.81
C VAL A 224 -5.42 -2.28 -9.90
N MET A 225 -4.57 -1.69 -10.74
CA MET A 225 -5.02 -0.83 -11.84
C MET A 225 -5.83 -1.60 -12.89
N GLN A 226 -5.42 -2.84 -13.22
CA GLN A 226 -6.19 -3.73 -14.10
C GLN A 226 -7.58 -4.04 -13.52
N ILE A 227 -7.68 -4.28 -12.21
CA ILE A 227 -8.97 -4.51 -11.55
C ILE A 227 -9.83 -3.25 -11.56
N PHE A 228 -9.25 -2.07 -11.35
CA PHE A 228 -9.98 -0.81 -11.46
C PHE A 228 -10.51 -0.55 -12.88
N GLU A 229 -9.71 -0.85 -13.90
CA GLU A 229 -10.14 -0.82 -15.30
C GLU A 229 -11.31 -1.79 -15.54
N GLU A 230 -11.21 -3.05 -15.12
CA GLU A 230 -12.29 -4.04 -15.26
C GLU A 230 -13.55 -3.67 -14.44
N ALA A 231 -13.36 -3.00 -13.32
CA ALA A 231 -14.46 -2.47 -12.51
C ALA A 231 -15.20 -1.30 -13.17
N GLY A 232 -14.65 -0.73 -14.25
CA GLY A 232 -15.27 0.33 -15.03
C GLY A 232 -14.76 1.73 -14.69
N LEU A 233 -13.58 1.86 -14.07
CA LEU A 233 -12.95 3.15 -13.86
C LEU A 233 -12.66 3.82 -15.22
N PRO A 234 -13.18 5.04 -15.48
CA PRO A 234 -12.99 5.67 -16.78
C PRO A 234 -11.52 5.98 -17.10
N PRO A 235 -11.11 5.93 -18.38
CA PRO A 235 -9.81 6.37 -18.84
C PRO A 235 -9.44 7.76 -18.29
N GLY A 236 -8.21 7.87 -17.77
CA GLY A 236 -7.67 9.13 -17.27
C GLY A 236 -8.04 9.47 -15.82
N VAL A 237 -8.99 8.78 -15.18
CA VAL A 237 -9.35 9.09 -13.77
C VAL A 237 -8.21 8.75 -12.81
N ILE A 238 -7.58 7.59 -12.97
CA ILE A 238 -6.32 7.24 -12.30
C ILE A 238 -5.31 6.87 -13.39
N ASN A 239 -4.15 7.52 -13.38
CA ASN A 239 -3.05 7.24 -14.31
C ASN A 239 -1.87 6.70 -13.52
N LEU A 240 -1.51 5.44 -13.75
CA LEU A 240 -0.42 4.73 -13.08
C LEU A 240 0.88 4.94 -13.85
N ILE A 241 1.87 5.58 -13.23
CA ILE A 241 3.16 5.88 -13.84
C ILE A 241 4.33 5.28 -13.05
N TYR A 242 5.37 4.85 -13.77
CA TYR A 242 6.61 4.31 -13.22
C TYR A 242 7.77 5.19 -13.68
N VAL A 243 7.89 6.36 -13.06
CA VAL A 243 8.94 7.34 -13.37
C VAL A 243 9.73 7.61 -12.10
N GLU A 244 11.04 7.77 -12.20
CA GLU A 244 11.94 8.11 -11.10
C GLU A 244 11.38 9.25 -10.24
N GLY A 245 11.56 9.15 -8.92
CA GLY A 245 10.87 9.99 -7.93
C GLY A 245 11.17 11.48 -8.06
N ARG A 246 12.43 11.85 -8.28
CA ARG A 246 12.83 13.25 -8.49
C ARG A 246 12.25 13.80 -9.78
N THR A 247 12.37 13.06 -10.87
CA THR A 247 11.81 13.42 -12.18
C THR A 247 10.30 13.62 -12.10
N THR A 248 9.60 12.72 -11.40
CA THR A 248 8.16 12.83 -11.14
C THR A 248 7.84 14.10 -10.34
N GLY A 249 8.56 14.33 -9.24
CA GLY A 249 8.35 15.49 -8.38
C GLY A 249 8.60 16.82 -9.08
N ASP A 250 9.64 16.90 -9.92
CA ASP A 250 9.98 18.11 -10.67
C ASP A 250 8.84 18.53 -11.60
N VAL A 251 8.19 17.59 -12.30
CA VAL A 251 7.03 17.87 -13.17
C VAL A 251 5.76 18.15 -12.36
N ILE A 252 5.43 17.29 -11.39
CA ILE A 252 4.18 17.40 -10.62
C ILE A 252 4.12 18.70 -9.82
N PHE A 253 5.18 19.02 -9.06
CA PHE A 253 5.15 20.16 -8.14
C PHE A 253 5.43 21.50 -8.82
N SER A 254 5.76 21.52 -10.10
CA SER A 254 5.85 22.75 -10.89
C SER A 254 4.57 23.05 -11.66
N HIS A 255 3.62 22.11 -11.73
CA HIS A 255 2.37 22.28 -12.49
C HIS A 255 1.34 23.15 -11.74
N PRO A 256 0.76 24.20 -12.38
CA PRO A 256 -0.12 25.16 -11.70
C PRO A 256 -1.47 24.57 -11.25
N LYS A 257 -1.94 23.49 -11.90
CA LYS A 257 -3.16 22.74 -11.53
C LYS A 257 -2.92 21.57 -10.55
N PHE A 258 -1.77 21.54 -9.88
CA PHE A 258 -1.53 20.59 -8.79
C PHE A 258 -2.45 20.93 -7.60
N ALA A 259 -3.35 20.01 -7.23
CA ALA A 259 -4.40 20.25 -6.25
C ALA A 259 -4.16 19.56 -4.90
N GLY A 260 -3.36 18.51 -4.87
CA GLY A 260 -3.02 17.85 -3.61
C GLY A 260 -2.05 16.68 -3.74
N LEU A 261 -1.38 16.39 -2.65
CA LEU A 261 -0.53 15.23 -2.43
C LEU A 261 -1.26 14.27 -1.49
N HIS A 262 -1.40 13.01 -1.90
CA HIS A 262 -1.74 11.91 -1.01
C HIS A 262 -0.53 10.98 -0.89
N PHE A 263 0.08 10.93 0.30
CA PHE A 263 1.40 10.32 0.47
C PHE A 263 1.43 9.36 1.64
N THR A 264 2.12 8.22 1.46
CA THR A 264 2.65 7.46 2.59
C THR A 264 4.10 7.08 2.32
N GLY A 265 4.97 7.28 3.32
CA GLY A 265 6.38 6.98 3.18
C GLY A 265 7.24 7.49 4.33
N SER A 266 8.51 7.81 4.04
CA SER A 266 9.43 8.28 5.09
C SER A 266 9.20 9.75 5.46
N THR A 267 9.45 10.10 6.72
CA THR A 267 9.36 11.48 7.22
C THR A 267 10.28 12.43 6.44
N GLY A 268 11.50 11.99 6.10
CA GLY A 268 12.44 12.82 5.34
C GLY A 268 11.93 13.15 3.93
N VAL A 269 11.32 12.18 3.25
CA VAL A 269 10.68 12.43 1.95
C VAL A 269 9.48 13.37 2.13
N PHE A 270 8.60 13.12 3.10
CA PHE A 270 7.42 13.96 3.31
C PHE A 270 7.78 15.43 3.60
N GLN A 271 8.77 15.68 4.46
CA GLN A 271 9.29 17.02 4.75
C GLN A 271 9.88 17.69 3.51
N HIS A 272 10.59 16.93 2.67
CA HIS A 272 11.11 17.44 1.41
C HIS A 272 9.99 17.86 0.47
N LEU A 273 8.97 17.01 0.28
CA LEU A 273 7.80 17.32 -0.56
C LEU A 273 7.04 18.54 -0.04
N TRP A 274 6.80 18.61 1.27
CA TRP A 274 6.12 19.75 1.91
C TRP A 274 6.87 21.06 1.68
N LYS A 275 8.21 21.05 1.83
CA LYS A 275 9.06 22.21 1.53
C LYS A 275 8.99 22.61 0.06
N THR A 276 9.05 21.64 -0.86
CA THR A 276 8.97 21.90 -2.31
C THR A 276 7.63 22.55 -2.69
N ILE A 277 6.52 22.04 -2.15
CA ILE A 277 5.18 22.62 -2.37
C ILE A 277 5.11 24.03 -1.77
N GLY A 278 5.59 24.23 -0.54
CA GLY A 278 5.60 25.55 0.09
C GLY A 278 6.42 26.59 -0.69
N ASN A 279 7.58 26.20 -1.24
CA ASN A 279 8.40 27.07 -2.07
C ASN A 279 7.73 27.45 -3.40
N ASN A 280 6.84 26.59 -3.92
CA ASN A 280 6.13 26.78 -5.18
C ASN A 280 4.71 27.34 -4.99
N ILE A 281 4.32 27.74 -3.78
CA ILE A 281 2.93 28.04 -3.43
C ILE A 281 2.28 29.11 -4.34
N SER A 282 3.06 30.09 -4.79
CA SER A 282 2.58 31.16 -5.69
C SER A 282 2.28 30.71 -7.11
N LYS A 283 2.66 29.48 -7.50
CA LYS A 283 2.41 28.91 -8.83
C LYS A 283 1.06 28.22 -8.95
N TYR A 284 0.47 27.79 -7.83
CA TYR A 284 -0.71 26.94 -7.85
C TYR A 284 -2.00 27.76 -7.93
N HIS A 285 -2.96 27.28 -8.71
CA HIS A 285 -4.29 27.91 -8.82
C HIS A 285 -5.09 27.80 -7.51
N SER A 286 -4.90 26.69 -6.80
CA SER A 286 -5.48 26.41 -5.49
C SER A 286 -4.37 26.03 -4.51
N TYR A 287 -4.59 26.27 -3.21
CA TYR A 287 -3.68 25.78 -2.17
C TYR A 287 -3.69 24.24 -2.16
N PRO A 288 -2.57 23.56 -2.52
CA PRO A 288 -2.59 22.12 -2.60
C PRO A 288 -2.80 21.50 -1.22
N ARG A 289 -3.69 20.52 -1.13
CA ARG A 289 -3.89 19.76 0.11
C ARG A 289 -2.78 18.73 0.26
N ILE A 290 -2.04 18.80 1.36
CA ILE A 290 -0.98 17.83 1.66
C ILE A 290 -1.49 16.89 2.72
N VAL A 291 -1.85 15.67 2.31
CA VAL A 291 -2.38 14.61 3.17
C VAL A 291 -1.41 13.45 3.12
N GLY A 292 -1.01 12.95 4.28
CA GLY A 292 -0.19 11.77 4.30
C GLY A 292 0.20 11.28 5.66
N GLU A 293 0.72 10.06 5.66
CA GLU A 293 1.23 9.38 6.83
C GLU A 293 2.72 9.07 6.68
N THR A 294 3.43 9.06 7.80
CA THR A 294 4.82 8.67 7.84
C THR A 294 5.01 7.48 8.76
N GLY A 295 6.06 6.69 8.53
CA GLY A 295 6.39 5.57 9.42
C GLY A 295 6.74 6.00 10.85
N GLY A 296 6.64 5.05 11.77
CA GLY A 296 7.03 5.18 13.17
C GLY A 296 7.84 3.98 13.65
N LYS A 297 8.13 3.97 14.95
CA LYS A 297 8.76 2.85 15.66
C LYS A 297 8.11 2.67 17.01
N ASP A 298 7.29 1.64 17.09
CA ASP A 298 6.33 1.45 18.17
C ASP A 298 7.00 0.79 19.38
N PHE A 299 6.33 0.89 20.52
CA PHE A 299 6.77 0.32 21.77
C PHE A 299 5.68 -0.53 22.42
N VAL A 300 6.12 -1.51 23.21
CA VAL A 300 5.27 -2.28 24.13
C VAL A 300 5.75 -2.02 25.55
N ILE A 301 4.84 -1.68 26.45
CA ILE A 301 5.13 -1.55 27.89
C ILE A 301 4.29 -2.56 28.66
N ALA A 302 4.96 -3.36 29.50
CA ALA A 302 4.27 -4.35 30.33
C ALA A 302 4.26 -3.89 31.79
N HIS A 303 3.09 -3.89 32.42
CA HIS A 303 2.96 -3.75 33.87
C HIS A 303 3.34 -5.09 34.54
N PRO A 304 3.84 -5.13 35.80
CA PRO A 304 4.10 -6.38 36.51
C PRO A 304 2.91 -7.34 36.62
N THR A 305 1.68 -6.87 36.42
CA THR A 305 0.46 -7.69 36.41
C THR A 305 0.03 -8.13 35.01
N ALA A 306 0.80 -7.80 33.98
CA ALA A 306 0.50 -8.23 32.62
C ALA A 306 0.63 -9.76 32.51
N ASP A 307 -0.23 -10.36 31.69
CA ASP A 307 -0.06 -11.74 31.31
C ASP A 307 1.20 -11.87 30.45
N TRP A 308 2.22 -12.54 30.99
CA TRP A 308 3.52 -12.63 30.36
C TRP A 308 3.50 -13.45 29.06
N GLU A 309 2.58 -14.41 28.91
CA GLU A 309 2.45 -15.22 27.69
C GLU A 309 1.90 -14.37 26.55
N HIS A 310 0.84 -13.59 26.82
CA HIS A 310 0.30 -12.65 25.85
C HIS A 310 1.33 -11.60 25.44
N VAL A 311 2.12 -11.08 26.38
CA VAL A 311 3.20 -10.13 26.07
C VAL A 311 4.26 -10.78 25.16
N ALA A 312 4.70 -12.01 25.46
CA ALA A 312 5.68 -12.70 24.62
C ALA A 312 5.17 -12.90 23.18
N VAL A 313 3.92 -13.35 23.01
CA VAL A 313 3.29 -13.52 21.69
C VAL A 313 3.16 -12.18 20.96
N ALA A 314 2.74 -11.12 21.65
CA ALA A 314 2.61 -9.78 21.07
C ALA A 314 3.95 -9.22 20.61
N LEU A 315 5.03 -9.43 21.37
CA LEU A 315 6.38 -9.05 20.96
C LEU A 315 6.87 -9.84 19.75
N ALA A 316 6.69 -11.17 19.75
CA ALA A 316 7.12 -12.03 18.66
C ALA A 316 6.40 -11.69 17.34
N ARG A 317 5.08 -11.46 17.37
CA ARG A 317 4.33 -11.07 16.16
C ARG A 317 4.57 -9.61 15.79
N GLY A 318 4.45 -8.70 16.76
CA GLY A 318 4.54 -7.26 16.52
C GLY A 318 5.89 -6.79 16.00
N ALA A 319 6.99 -7.46 16.38
CA ALA A 319 8.33 -7.12 15.92
C ALA A 319 8.72 -7.81 14.60
N PHE A 320 8.30 -9.06 14.39
CA PHE A 320 8.86 -9.91 13.32
C PHE A 320 7.90 -10.24 12.19
N GLU A 321 6.58 -10.03 12.34
CA GLU A 321 5.67 -10.16 11.20
C GLU A 321 6.04 -9.20 10.07
N TYR A 322 6.03 -9.71 8.85
CA TYR A 322 6.50 -9.00 7.66
C TYR A 322 7.91 -8.41 7.84
N GLN A 323 8.80 -9.15 8.53
CA GLN A 323 10.18 -8.75 8.79
C GLN A 323 10.31 -7.39 9.51
N GLY A 324 9.29 -6.97 10.27
CA GLY A 324 9.23 -5.66 10.91
C GLY A 324 9.08 -4.49 9.94
N GLN A 325 8.63 -4.73 8.70
CA GLN A 325 8.47 -3.73 7.63
C GLN A 325 7.06 -3.11 7.61
N LYS A 326 6.37 -3.10 8.76
CA LYS A 326 5.13 -2.36 8.96
C LYS A 326 5.44 -0.93 9.45
N CYS A 327 4.58 0.04 9.13
CA CYS A 327 4.71 1.42 9.63
C CYS A 327 4.75 1.51 11.16
N SER A 328 4.16 0.51 11.84
CA SER A 328 3.92 0.41 13.28
C SER A 328 4.61 -0.80 13.95
N ALA A 329 5.66 -1.34 13.34
CA ALA A 329 6.34 -2.52 13.92
C ALA A 329 6.90 -2.22 15.33
N ALA A 330 6.65 -3.12 16.28
CA ALA A 330 7.08 -2.98 17.66
C ALA A 330 8.60 -3.18 17.76
N SER A 331 9.33 -2.10 18.06
CA SER A 331 10.80 -2.08 18.02
C SER A 331 11.45 -1.87 19.39
N ARG A 332 10.64 -1.56 20.40
CA ARG A 332 11.09 -1.34 21.77
C ARG A 332 10.13 -2.03 22.73
N ALA A 333 10.67 -2.69 23.74
CA ALA A 333 9.88 -3.31 24.81
C ALA A 333 10.40 -2.84 26.17
N TYR A 334 9.49 -2.41 27.04
CA TYR A 334 9.79 -1.98 28.41
C TYR A 334 9.14 -2.99 29.36
N LEU A 335 9.95 -3.88 29.91
CA LEU A 335 9.49 -5.06 30.64
C LEU A 335 9.92 -5.00 32.11
N PRO A 336 9.04 -5.39 33.05
CA PRO A 336 9.38 -5.42 34.46
C PRO A 336 10.29 -6.60 34.75
N LYS A 337 11.25 -6.41 35.67
CA LYS A 337 12.24 -7.43 36.06
C LYS A 337 11.57 -8.74 36.49
N SER A 338 10.38 -8.69 37.08
CA SER A 338 9.62 -9.86 37.53
C SER A 338 9.13 -10.76 36.40
N LEU A 339 8.86 -10.21 35.21
CA LEU A 339 8.33 -10.97 34.06
C LEU A 339 9.41 -11.31 33.03
N TRP A 340 10.53 -10.57 33.01
CA TRP A 340 11.56 -10.72 31.98
C TRP A 340 12.09 -12.15 31.81
N PRO A 341 12.42 -12.93 32.86
CA PRO A 341 12.96 -14.28 32.66
C PRO A 341 12.05 -15.19 31.83
N ALA A 342 10.75 -15.23 32.16
CA ALA A 342 9.76 -16.05 31.45
C ALA A 342 9.51 -15.55 30.01
N ILE A 343 9.43 -14.23 29.84
CA ILE A 343 9.27 -13.62 28.50
C ILE A 343 10.51 -13.90 27.63
N LYS A 344 11.73 -13.73 28.17
CA LYS A 344 12.99 -13.99 27.44
C LYS A 344 13.04 -15.44 26.96
N GLU A 345 12.78 -16.38 27.86
CA GLU A 345 12.80 -17.81 27.55
C GLU A 345 11.81 -18.15 26.42
N ARG A 346 10.56 -17.71 26.55
CA ARG A 346 9.54 -17.96 25.53
C ARG A 346 9.87 -17.29 24.19
N LEU A 347 10.30 -16.03 24.22
CA LEU A 347 10.62 -15.30 23.00
C LEU A 347 11.80 -15.95 22.25
N VAL A 348 12.87 -16.34 22.95
CA VAL A 348 14.00 -17.06 22.33
C VAL A 348 13.53 -18.37 21.69
N LYS A 349 12.66 -19.12 22.38
CA LYS A 349 12.07 -20.36 21.85
C LYS A 349 11.21 -20.10 20.60
N ASP A 350 10.35 -19.09 20.62
CA ASP A 350 9.48 -18.74 19.50
C ASP A 350 10.32 -18.30 18.29
N LEU A 351 11.33 -17.43 18.50
CA LEU A 351 12.25 -17.00 17.44
C LEU A 351 13.04 -18.17 16.84
N ALA A 352 13.49 -19.12 17.65
CA ALA A 352 14.16 -20.33 17.15
C ALA A 352 13.23 -21.24 16.34
N SER A 353 11.91 -21.14 16.53
CA SER A 353 10.91 -21.90 15.78
C SER A 353 10.52 -21.25 14.44
N PHE A 354 10.83 -19.97 14.25
CA PHE A 354 10.48 -19.24 13.04
C PHE A 354 11.29 -19.74 11.85
N LYS A 355 10.59 -20.39 10.93
CA LYS A 355 11.18 -20.73 9.64
C LYS A 355 11.29 -19.47 8.78
N MET A 356 12.48 -19.28 8.20
CA MET A 356 12.77 -18.21 7.26
C MET A 356 12.99 -18.79 5.85
N GLY A 357 12.43 -18.16 4.81
CA GLY A 357 12.64 -18.62 3.44
C GLY A 357 11.74 -17.97 2.38
N SER A 358 11.52 -18.69 1.28
CA SER A 358 10.63 -18.26 0.19
C SER A 358 9.18 -18.18 0.67
N VAL A 359 8.42 -17.24 0.09
CA VAL A 359 6.97 -17.08 0.33
C VAL A 359 6.14 -18.25 -0.22
N GLU A 360 6.72 -19.05 -1.11
CA GLU A 360 6.10 -20.24 -1.70
C GLU A 360 5.98 -21.40 -0.67
N ASP A 361 6.83 -21.37 0.36
CA ASP A 361 6.72 -22.25 1.51
C ASP A 361 5.89 -21.59 2.62
N PHE A 362 4.62 -21.97 2.70
CA PHE A 362 3.67 -21.38 3.66
C PHE A 362 3.94 -21.78 5.12
N SER A 363 5.00 -22.56 5.39
CA SER A 363 5.50 -22.76 6.76
C SER A 363 6.48 -21.66 7.21
N CYS A 364 6.96 -20.81 6.30
CA CYS A 364 7.82 -19.69 6.63
C CYS A 364 7.04 -18.58 7.34
N PHE A 365 7.51 -18.20 8.53
CA PHE A 365 7.03 -17.02 9.24
C PHE A 365 7.73 -15.75 8.75
N VAL A 366 9.05 -15.86 8.51
CA VAL A 366 9.93 -14.76 8.06
C VAL A 366 10.30 -14.97 6.59
N ASN A 367 10.29 -13.90 5.81
CA ASN A 367 10.80 -13.88 4.44
C ASN A 367 11.91 -12.82 4.32
N ALA A 368 12.29 -12.41 3.11
CA ALA A 368 13.31 -11.37 2.92
C ALA A 368 12.77 -9.95 3.17
N VAL A 369 13.66 -9.01 3.55
CA VAL A 369 13.37 -7.57 3.50
C VAL A 369 13.31 -7.07 2.06
N ILE A 370 12.71 -5.91 1.83
CA ILE A 370 12.21 -5.50 0.52
C ILE A 370 13.29 -5.29 -0.56
N ASP A 371 14.43 -4.71 -0.20
CA ASP A 371 15.48 -4.37 -1.16
C ASP A 371 16.86 -4.29 -0.48
N GLU A 372 17.89 -4.10 -1.30
CA GLU A 372 19.27 -3.98 -0.83
C GLU A 372 19.48 -2.77 0.09
N LYS A 373 18.78 -1.66 -0.15
CA LYS A 373 18.89 -0.47 0.71
C LYS A 373 18.37 -0.74 2.11
N ALA A 374 17.25 -1.47 2.23
CA ALA A 374 16.72 -1.93 3.51
C ALA A 374 17.69 -2.90 4.18
N PHE A 375 18.22 -3.87 3.43
CA PHE A 375 19.20 -4.83 3.93
C PHE A 375 20.44 -4.14 4.51
N ASP A 376 21.10 -3.28 3.72
CA ASP A 376 22.33 -2.60 4.13
C ASP A 376 22.08 -1.69 5.34
N LYS A 377 20.93 -1.02 5.39
CA LYS A 377 20.55 -0.19 6.54
C LYS A 377 20.35 -1.01 7.81
N ILE A 378 19.61 -2.13 7.73
CA ILE A 378 19.30 -2.96 8.91
C ILE A 378 20.57 -3.66 9.41
N THR A 379 21.37 -4.24 8.51
CA THR A 379 22.64 -4.88 8.87
C THR A 379 23.65 -3.88 9.45
N GLY A 380 23.60 -2.62 9.02
CA GLY A 380 24.32 -1.52 9.67
C GLY A 380 23.95 -1.33 11.14
N TYR A 381 22.65 -1.40 11.50
CA TYR A 381 22.22 -1.34 12.91
C TYR A 381 22.66 -2.57 13.70
N ILE A 382 22.62 -3.76 13.11
CA ILE A 382 23.11 -4.99 13.74
C ILE A 382 24.61 -4.87 14.02
N ALA A 383 25.39 -4.41 13.03
CA ALA A 383 26.84 -4.21 13.18
C ALA A 383 27.19 -3.14 14.25
N GLN A 384 26.33 -2.12 14.41
CA GLN A 384 26.46 -1.15 15.49
C GLN A 384 26.16 -1.79 16.85
N ALA A 385 25.07 -2.54 16.97
CA ALA A 385 24.67 -3.23 18.20
C ALA A 385 25.76 -4.20 18.70
N THR A 386 26.40 -4.96 17.81
CA THR A 386 27.49 -5.88 18.16
C THR A 386 28.71 -5.17 18.75
N LYS A 387 28.92 -3.88 18.45
CA LYS A 387 30.05 -3.07 18.95
C LYS A 387 29.71 -2.28 20.22
N ASP A 388 28.43 -2.20 20.58
CA ASP A 388 27.97 -1.41 21.71
C ASP A 388 27.99 -2.25 23.01
N ALA A 389 28.83 -1.85 23.97
CA ALA A 389 28.95 -2.53 25.25
C ALA A 389 27.67 -2.47 26.10
N GLY A 390 26.74 -1.57 25.78
CA GLY A 390 25.43 -1.45 26.44
C GLY A 390 24.33 -2.33 25.83
N VAL A 391 24.63 -3.10 24.78
CA VAL A 391 23.64 -3.92 24.05
C VAL A 391 24.03 -5.41 24.08
N GLU A 392 23.09 -6.27 24.47
CA GLU A 392 23.20 -7.73 24.37
C GLU A 392 22.32 -8.23 23.21
N ILE A 393 22.91 -8.95 22.26
CA ILE A 393 22.14 -9.69 21.25
C ILE A 393 21.65 -10.99 21.88
N VAL A 394 20.37 -11.04 22.22
CA VAL A 394 19.74 -12.18 22.89
C VAL A 394 19.45 -13.34 21.93
N ALA A 395 19.11 -13.05 20.67
CA ALA A 395 18.82 -14.03 19.63
C ALA A 395 19.00 -13.41 18.23
N GLY A 396 19.33 -14.24 17.24
CA GLY A 396 19.49 -13.83 15.84
C GLY A 396 20.76 -13.01 15.59
N GLY A 397 20.68 -12.06 14.65
CA GLY A 397 21.79 -11.18 14.26
C GLY A 397 22.62 -11.67 13.06
N GLY A 398 22.27 -12.83 12.50
CA GLY A 398 22.76 -13.26 11.18
C GLY A 398 22.11 -12.46 10.06
N TYR A 399 22.68 -12.51 8.87
CA TYR A 399 22.10 -11.96 7.64
C TYR A 399 22.83 -12.52 6.42
N ASP A 400 22.12 -12.66 5.30
CA ASP A 400 22.65 -13.16 4.03
C ASP A 400 21.86 -12.53 2.87
N LYS A 401 22.56 -11.91 1.92
CA LYS A 401 21.97 -11.36 0.68
C LYS A 401 22.35 -12.12 -0.61
N THR A 402 22.90 -13.34 -0.50
CA THR A 402 23.35 -14.13 -1.66
C THR A 402 22.20 -14.63 -2.52
N LYS A 403 21.08 -15.04 -1.91
CA LYS A 403 19.88 -15.55 -2.62
C LYS A 403 18.67 -14.63 -2.54
N GLY A 404 18.56 -13.88 -1.46
CA GLY A 404 17.45 -12.99 -1.10
C GLY A 404 17.90 -12.12 0.06
N TYR A 405 17.26 -10.99 0.33
CA TYR A 405 17.66 -10.08 1.39
C TYR A 405 17.21 -10.60 2.78
N PHE A 406 17.85 -11.65 3.29
CA PHE A 406 17.45 -12.31 4.55
C PHE A 406 18.22 -11.78 5.76
N ILE A 407 17.50 -11.49 6.84
CA ILE A 407 18.04 -10.98 8.12
C ILE A 407 17.49 -11.82 9.26
#